data_AF-A0A1X3RK96-F1
#
_entry.id   AF-A0A1X3RK96-F1
#
_cell.length_a   1.000
_cell.length_b   1.000
_cell.length_c   1.000
_cell.angle_alpha   90.00
_cell.angle_beta   90.00
_cell.angle_gamma   90.00
#
_symmetry.space_group_name_H-M   'P 1'
#
loop_
_entity.id
_entity.type
_entity.pdbx_description
1 polymer ?
#
loop_
_entity_poly.entity_id
_entity_poly.type
_entity_poly.pdbx_seq_one_letter_code
_entity_poly.pdbx_strand_id
1 'polypeptide(L)'
;MIMKNNYSFNDLLEKEPYALMDKNELFFKMRELTMRGSISRLNGINETECNFSDEFYFIIHNIVSYKGKTPFLKGLFFVTPKKSLINFLAKSIERDDLRDLLIAPKFETEPRYVIQVNDGAFYLCK
;
A
#
# COMPACT_ATOMS: atom_id res chain seq x y z
N MET A 1 -24.86 12.02 -14.18
CA MET A 1 -23.63 12.42 -13.46
C MET A 1 -23.02 11.16 -12.90
N ILE A 2 -21.88 10.71 -13.44
CA ILE A 2 -21.26 9.42 -13.11
C ILE A 2 -20.85 9.48 -11.64
N MET A 3 -21.44 8.62 -10.80
CA MET A 3 -21.03 8.44 -9.41
C MET A 3 -19.55 8.06 -9.42
N LYS A 4 -18.71 8.95 -8.87
CA LYS A 4 -17.33 8.63 -8.55
C LYS A 4 -17.40 7.51 -7.53
N ASN A 5 -16.99 6.29 -7.90
CA ASN A 5 -16.88 5.20 -6.94
C ASN A 5 -16.09 5.73 -5.74
N ASN A 6 -16.75 5.80 -4.58
CA ASN A 6 -16.08 6.06 -3.31
C ASN A 6 -15.29 4.80 -2.98
N TYR A 7 -14.13 4.63 -3.63
CA TYR A 7 -13.16 3.63 -3.25
C TYR A 7 -12.63 4.04 -1.88
N SER A 8 -13.24 3.50 -0.84
CA SER A 8 -12.68 3.54 0.49
C SER A 8 -12.23 2.15 0.83
N PHE A 9 -11.27 2.07 1.75
CA PHE A 9 -10.84 0.84 2.41
C PHE A 9 -12.00 0.12 3.18
N ASN A 10 -13.27 0.23 2.78
CA ASN A 10 -14.43 -0.37 3.45
C ASN A 10 -14.32 -1.88 3.58
N ASP A 11 -13.76 -2.55 2.57
CA ASP A 11 -13.53 -4.00 2.60
C ASP A 11 -12.27 -4.39 3.38
N LEU A 12 -11.48 -3.41 3.82
CA LEU A 12 -10.39 -3.63 4.78
C LEU A 12 -11.01 -3.66 6.18
N LEU A 13 -11.41 -4.86 6.60
CA LEU A 13 -12.24 -5.12 7.79
C LEU A 13 -11.56 -4.68 9.08
N GLU A 14 -10.29 -5.00 9.25
CA GLU A 14 -9.49 -4.63 10.42
C GLU A 14 -8.46 -3.61 10.00
N LYS A 15 -8.67 -2.36 10.42
CA LYS A 15 -7.75 -1.27 10.11
C LYS A 15 -7.76 -0.22 11.20
N GLU A 16 -6.59 0.34 11.47
CA GLU A 16 -6.43 1.42 12.43
C GLU A 16 -5.67 2.59 11.82
N PRO A 17 -6.04 3.84 12.14
CA PRO A 17 -5.17 4.97 11.84
C PRO A 17 -3.89 4.84 12.67
N TYR A 18 -2.74 5.12 12.07
CA TYR A 18 -1.47 5.15 12.77
C TYR A 18 -1.02 6.60 12.99
N ALA A 19 -0.56 6.89 14.21
CA ALA A 19 -0.34 8.26 14.68
C ALA A 19 1.11 8.53 15.16
N LEU A 20 1.98 7.52 15.20
CA LEU A 20 3.36 7.69 15.71
C LEU A 20 4.30 8.34 14.69
N MET A 21 3.97 8.27 13.40
CA MET A 21 4.72 8.90 12.32
C MET A 21 3.79 9.74 11.45
N ASP A 22 4.29 10.87 10.94
CA ASP A 22 3.54 11.66 9.97
C ASP A 22 3.27 10.83 8.70
N LYS A 23 2.06 10.95 8.15
CA LYS A 23 1.64 10.13 7.01
C LYS A 23 2.44 10.43 5.75
N ASN A 24 2.90 11.69 5.56
CA ASN A 24 3.77 12.02 4.44
C ASN A 24 5.15 11.43 4.65
N GLU A 25 5.71 11.55 5.85
CA GLU A 25 7.02 10.97 6.18
C GLU A 25 7.03 9.45 5.89
N LEU A 26 6.02 8.73 6.38
CA LEU A 26 5.87 7.30 6.17
C LEU A 26 5.73 6.95 4.68
N PHE A 27 4.89 7.70 3.96
CA PHE A 27 4.72 7.53 2.52
C PHE A 27 6.03 7.75 1.74
N PHE A 28 6.79 8.80 2.07
CA PHE A 28 8.04 9.09 1.36
C PHE A 28 9.13 8.07 1.67
N LYS A 29 9.19 7.53 2.90
CA LYS A 29 10.09 6.42 3.24
C LYS A 29 9.78 5.16 2.40
N MET A 30 8.50 4.81 2.27
CA MET A 30 8.09 3.69 1.41
C MET A 30 8.40 3.97 -0.07
N ARG A 31 8.10 5.19 -0.53
CA ARG A 31 8.35 5.58 -1.93
C ARG A 31 9.83 5.61 -2.28
N GLU A 32 10.69 6.06 -1.38
CA GLU A 32 12.14 6.07 -1.60
C GLU A 32 12.65 4.66 -1.90
N LEU A 33 12.18 3.65 -1.16
CA LEU A 33 12.55 2.26 -1.41
C LEU A 33 12.07 1.77 -2.79
N THR A 34 10.89 2.19 -3.27
CA THR A 34 10.44 1.86 -4.63
C THR A 34 11.27 2.51 -5.74
N MET A 35 11.97 3.60 -5.43
CA MET A 35 12.80 4.33 -6.40
C MET A 35 14.26 3.86 -6.42
N ARG A 36 14.78 3.42 -5.27
CA ARG A 36 16.20 3.09 -5.08
C ARG A 36 16.47 1.60 -4.92
N GLY A 37 15.48 0.85 -4.46
CA GLY A 37 15.60 -0.58 -4.21
C GLY A 37 15.65 -1.41 -5.47
N SER A 38 16.10 -2.65 -5.31
CA SER A 38 15.94 -3.72 -6.29
C SER A 38 14.46 -4.03 -6.46
N ILE A 39 14.03 -4.21 -7.72
CA ILE A 39 12.62 -4.45 -8.06
C ILE A 39 12.47 -5.85 -8.67
N SER A 40 11.58 -6.64 -8.09
CA SER A 40 11.19 -7.96 -8.59
C SER A 40 9.69 -8.03 -8.81
N ARG A 41 9.25 -8.44 -10.00
CA ARG A 41 7.82 -8.65 -10.29
C ARG A 41 7.34 -9.95 -9.65
N LEU A 42 6.16 -9.91 -9.02
CA LEU A 42 5.50 -11.06 -8.43
C LEU A 42 4.34 -11.53 -9.33
N ASN A 43 4.16 -12.84 -9.46
CA ASN A 43 3.15 -13.46 -10.30
C ASN A 43 1.81 -13.62 -9.55
N GLY A 44 1.20 -12.48 -9.22
CA GLY A 44 -0.13 -12.41 -8.63
C GLY A 44 -0.17 -12.58 -7.11
N ILE A 45 -1.39 -12.76 -6.58
CA ILE A 45 -1.67 -12.63 -5.16
C ILE A 45 -1.03 -13.74 -4.31
N ASN A 46 -0.96 -14.98 -4.80
CA ASN A 46 -0.38 -16.10 -4.06
C ASN A 46 1.11 -15.89 -3.80
N GLU A 47 1.88 -15.49 -4.81
CA GLU A 47 3.30 -15.18 -4.65
C GLU A 47 3.51 -13.94 -3.76
N THR A 48 2.59 -12.97 -3.86
CA THR A 48 2.57 -11.78 -3.00
C THR A 48 2.35 -12.15 -1.53
N GLU A 49 1.43 -13.06 -1.24
CA GLU A 49 1.16 -13.54 0.11
C GLU A 49 2.35 -14.24 0.75
N CYS A 50 3.13 -15.01 -0.03
CA CYS A 50 4.36 -15.64 0.44
C CYS A 50 5.43 -14.62 0.88
N ASN A 51 5.39 -13.40 0.37
CA ASN A 51 6.32 -12.34 0.74
C ASN A 51 5.89 -11.56 2.00
N PHE A 52 4.65 -11.72 2.45
CA PHE A 52 4.17 -11.15 3.71
C PHE A 52 4.57 -12.02 4.91
N SER A 53 5.68 -11.69 5.55
CA SER A 53 6.20 -12.41 6.73
C SER A 53 5.79 -11.82 8.09
N ASP A 54 5.37 -10.56 8.12
CA ASP A 54 4.99 -9.83 9.34
C ASP A 54 3.49 -9.93 9.64
N GLU A 55 3.10 -9.61 10.87
CA GLU A 55 1.71 -9.65 11.33
C GLU A 55 0.91 -8.43 10.87
N PHE A 56 1.52 -7.25 10.88
CA PHE A 56 0.86 -5.97 10.57
C PHE A 56 1.57 -5.24 9.44
N TYR A 57 0.77 -4.58 8.61
CA TYR A 57 1.21 -3.84 7.44
C TYR A 57 0.64 -2.44 7.42
N PHE A 58 1.47 -1.50 6.98
CA PHE A 58 1.01 -0.24 6.42
C PHE A 58 0.46 -0.47 5.02
N ILE A 59 -0.69 0.12 4.72
CA ILE A 59 -1.27 0.18 3.39
C ILE A 59 -1.65 1.63 3.06
N ILE A 60 -1.17 2.10 1.91
CA ILE A 60 -1.33 3.48 1.44
C ILE A 60 -1.75 3.48 -0.02
N HIS A 61 -2.71 4.34 -0.38
CA HIS A 61 -2.94 4.68 -1.79
C HIS A 61 -1.74 5.43 -2.36
N ASN A 62 -1.18 4.92 -3.46
CA ASN A 62 -0.03 5.54 -4.12
C ASN A 62 -0.43 6.78 -4.95
N ILE A 63 -1.07 7.76 -4.30
CA ILE A 63 -1.58 8.98 -4.92
C ILE A 63 -0.80 10.16 -4.36
N VAL A 64 0.08 10.70 -5.19
CA VAL A 64 0.91 11.86 -4.89
C VAL A 64 0.22 13.10 -5.42
N SER A 65 0.09 14.12 -4.58
CA SER A 65 -0.31 15.46 -5.01
C SER A 65 0.82 16.44 -4.78
N TYR A 66 0.79 17.58 -5.46
CA TYR A 66 1.82 18.61 -5.36
C TYR A 66 1.21 19.92 -4.85
N LYS A 67 1.84 20.53 -3.86
CA LYS A 67 1.58 21.91 -3.43
C LYS A 67 2.81 22.74 -3.77
N GLY A 68 2.75 23.45 -4.90
CA GLY A 68 3.96 24.05 -5.49
C GLY A 68 4.94 22.95 -5.89
N LYS A 69 6.18 22.99 -5.37
CA LYS A 69 7.22 21.98 -5.63
C LYS A 69 7.23 20.84 -4.60
N THR A 70 6.40 20.92 -3.56
CA THR A 70 6.41 19.95 -2.47
C THR A 70 5.38 18.85 -2.73
N PRO A 71 5.78 17.58 -2.88
CA PRO A 71 4.85 16.47 -2.97
C PRO A 71 4.25 16.18 -1.58
N PHE A 72 2.99 15.72 -1.55
CA PHE A 72 2.31 15.27 -0.34
C PHE A 72 1.36 14.12 -0.65
N LEU A 73 1.10 13.28 0.36
CA LEU A 73 0.13 12.19 0.30
C LEU A 73 -1.29 12.75 0.39
N LYS A 74 -2.12 12.45 -0.62
CA LYS A 74 -3.57 12.73 -0.57
C LYS A 74 -4.40 11.47 -0.27
N GLY A 75 -3.77 10.30 -0.32
CA GLY A 75 -4.40 9.01 -0.10
C GLY A 75 -4.78 8.72 1.35
N LEU A 76 -5.70 7.76 1.51
CA LEU A 76 -5.95 7.14 2.81
C LEU A 76 -4.78 6.22 3.18
N PHE A 77 -4.57 6.08 4.49
CA PHE A 77 -3.49 5.30 5.09
C PHE A 77 -4.01 4.60 6.34
N PHE A 78 -3.68 3.31 6.46
CA PHE A 78 -4.04 2.48 7.59
C PHE A 78 -2.94 1.48 7.94
N VAL A 79 -2.97 1.01 9.19
CA VAL A 79 -2.35 -0.25 9.60
C VAL A 79 -3.42 -1.34 9.57
N THR A 80 -3.07 -2.52 9.07
CA THR A 80 -3.96 -3.68 9.00
C THR A 80 -3.21 -4.98 9.31
N PRO A 81 -3.84 -5.98 9.92
CA PRO A 81 -3.31 -7.34 9.98
C PRO A 81 -3.12 -7.94 8.58
N LYS A 82 -2.16 -8.86 8.43
CA LYS A 82 -1.89 -9.62 7.20
C LYS A 82 -3.15 -10.23 6.60
N LYS A 83 -3.95 -10.92 7.42
CA LYS A 83 -5.15 -11.63 6.98
C LYS A 83 -6.17 -10.68 6.34
N SER A 84 -6.41 -9.54 6.99
CA SER A 84 -7.32 -8.50 6.47
C SER A 84 -6.79 -7.87 5.19
N LEU A 85 -5.48 -7.66 5.10
CA LEU A 85 -4.81 -7.17 3.88
C LEU A 85 -4.98 -8.14 2.70
N ILE A 86 -4.66 -9.43 2.89
CA ILE A 86 -4.79 -10.45 1.83
C ILE A 86 -6.21 -10.54 1.32
N ASN A 87 -7.18 -10.62 2.23
CA ASN A 87 -8.59 -10.66 1.88
C ASN A 87 -9.03 -9.41 1.10
N PHE A 88 -8.56 -8.23 1.49
CA PHE A 88 -8.83 -6.99 0.77
C PHE A 88 -8.26 -7.02 -0.66
N LEU A 89 -7.00 -7.45 -0.83
CA LEU A 89 -6.37 -7.55 -2.16
C LEU A 89 -7.09 -8.57 -3.05
N ALA A 90 -7.41 -9.75 -2.52
CA ALA A 90 -8.13 -10.78 -3.25
C ALA A 90 -9.50 -10.28 -3.76
N LYS A 91 -10.30 -9.68 -2.88
CA LYS A 91 -11.59 -9.08 -3.26
C LYS A 91 -11.45 -7.94 -4.27
N SER A 92 -10.39 -7.15 -4.18
CA SER A 92 -10.13 -6.04 -5.11
C SER A 92 -9.79 -6.58 -6.51
N ILE A 93 -9.03 -7.69 -6.59
CA ILE A 93 -8.74 -8.38 -7.84
C ILE A 93 -10.00 -8.99 -8.44
N GLU A 94 -10.80 -9.71 -7.65
CA GLU A 94 -12.05 -10.35 -8.09
C GLU A 94 -13.05 -9.36 -8.70
N ARG A 95 -13.02 -8.10 -8.24
CA ARG A 95 -13.91 -7.02 -8.68
C ARG A 95 -13.31 -6.12 -9.77
N ASP A 96 -12.09 -6.42 -10.23
CA ASP A 96 -11.34 -5.57 -11.17
C ASP A 96 -11.19 -4.10 -10.68
N ASP A 97 -10.94 -3.93 -9.38
CA ASP A 97 -10.83 -2.62 -8.71
C ASP A 97 -9.53 -2.51 -7.89
N LEU A 98 -8.49 -3.25 -8.30
CA LEU A 98 -7.19 -3.19 -7.66
C LEU A 98 -6.50 -1.86 -8.00
N ARG A 99 -6.43 -0.96 -7.01
CA ARG A 99 -5.80 0.36 -7.12
C ARG A 99 -4.30 0.32 -6.90
N ASP A 100 -3.64 1.41 -7.30
CA ASP A 100 -2.23 1.61 -6.98
C ASP A 100 -2.03 1.81 -5.48
N LEU A 101 -1.17 0.97 -4.91
CA LEU A 101 -0.94 0.86 -3.48
C LEU A 101 0.55 0.76 -3.19
N LEU A 102 0.94 1.29 -2.04
CA LEU A 102 2.20 0.94 -1.38
C LEU A 102 1.87 0.19 -0.10
N ILE A 103 2.50 -0.96 0.09
CA ILE A 103 2.31 -1.84 1.23
C ILE A 103 3.67 -2.14 1.83
N ALA A 104 3.83 -2.00 3.14
CA ALA A 104 5.06 -2.35 3.84
C ALA A 104 4.74 -2.99 5.17
N PRO A 105 5.59 -3.88 5.70
CA PRO A 105 5.53 -4.25 7.11
C PRO A 105 5.43 -3.02 7.99
N LYS A 106 4.73 -3.11 9.11
CA LYS A 106 4.77 -2.03 10.11
C LYS A 106 6.23 -1.82 10.55
N PHE A 107 6.71 -0.58 10.48
CA PHE A 107 8.07 -0.17 10.82
C PHE A 107 8.08 1.13 11.62
N GLU A 108 9.18 1.40 12.32
CA GLU A 108 9.38 2.65 13.09
C GLU A 108 10.33 3.63 12.40
N THR A 109 11.40 3.13 11.77
CA THR A 109 12.41 3.95 11.11
C THR A 109 12.26 3.88 9.59
N GLU A 110 12.47 2.70 9.00
CA GLU A 110 12.44 2.46 7.56
C GLU A 110 11.81 1.09 7.23
N PRO A 111 11.16 0.95 6.06
CA PRO A 111 10.59 -0.32 5.64
C PRO A 111 11.69 -1.30 5.22
N ARG A 112 11.60 -2.55 5.68
CA ARG A 112 12.46 -3.65 5.21
C ARG A 112 12.21 -4.00 3.74
N TYR A 113 10.98 -3.84 3.28
CA TYR A 113 10.57 -4.01 1.90
C TYR A 113 9.27 -3.26 1.67
N VAL A 114 8.97 -2.98 0.41
CA VAL A 114 7.70 -2.43 -0.04
C VAL A 114 7.14 -3.32 -1.14
N ILE A 115 5.87 -3.70 -1.02
CA ILE A 115 5.11 -4.25 -2.13
C ILE A 115 4.37 -3.08 -2.78
N GLN A 116 4.75 -2.76 -4.01
CA GLN A 116 4.07 -1.81 -4.85
C GLN A 116 3.04 -2.54 -5.71
N VAL A 117 1.80 -2.05 -5.69
CA VAL A 117 0.77 -2.41 -6.66
C VAL A 117 0.69 -1.28 -7.68
N ASN A 118 0.83 -1.63 -8.95
CA ASN A 118 0.77 -0.67 -10.05
C ASN A 118 0.17 -1.35 -11.29
N ASP A 119 -0.86 -0.76 -11.89
CA ASP A 119 -1.54 -1.29 -13.08
C ASP A 119 -1.94 -2.78 -12.93
N GLY A 120 -2.45 -3.15 -11.75
CA GLY A 120 -2.87 -4.53 -11.44
C GLY A 120 -1.74 -5.53 -11.23
N ALA A 121 -0.48 -5.12 -11.33
CA ALA A 121 0.70 -5.94 -11.08
C ALA A 121 1.32 -5.66 -9.71
N PHE A 122 2.00 -6.67 -9.16
CA PHE A 122 2.68 -6.62 -7.87
C PHE A 122 4.19 -6.60 -8.07
N TYR A 123 4.88 -5.72 -7.33
CA TYR A 123 6.32 -5.54 -7.37
C TYR A 123 6.87 -5.52 -5.96
N LEU A 124 7.86 -6.35 -5.68
CA LEU A 124 8.62 -6.34 -4.44
C LEU A 124 9.84 -5.44 -4.59
N CYS A 125 9.94 -4.44 -3.72
CA CYS A 125 11.04 -3.49 -3.64
C CYS A 125 11.84 -3.73 -2.35
N LYS A 126 13.15 -3.92 -2.47
CA LYS A 126 14.10 -4.17 -1.37
C LYS A 126 15.38 -3.39 -1.53
#